data_AF-A0A9Q0RWU1-F1
#
_entry.id   AF-A0A9Q0RWU1-F1
#
_cell.length_a   1.000
_cell.length_b   1.000
_cell.length_c   1.000
_cell.angle_alpha   90.00
_cell.angle_beta   90.00
_cell.angle_gamma   90.00
#
_symmetry.space_group_name_H-M   'P 1'
#
loop_
_entity.id
_entity.type
_entity.pdbx_description
1 polymer ?
#
loop_
_entity_poly.entity_id
_entity_poly.type
_entity_poly.pdbx_seq_one_letter_code
_entity_poly.pdbx_strand_id
1 'polypeptide(L)'
;LDYSWNGLSGGDWIKSFKQALLKNVSLELLRIDNNRLSANADEIMSSISKSSSLRELHLGGNPWKEQDWKNILNVYLKQSNLITLELGVHTYLTENCVISIKTIATVNPQLKIVYKGQIKDQKLEEVNFKNILIDRMKTLALQPKKKKLRRNM
;
A
#
# COMPACT_ATOMS: atom_id res chain seq x y z
N LEU A 1 -2.65 -16.98 -2.25
CA LEU A 1 -3.91 -17.08 -1.49
C LEU A 1 -4.52 -15.70 -1.35
N ASP A 2 -5.79 -15.55 -1.71
CA ASP A 2 -6.49 -14.25 -1.67
C ASP A 2 -7.71 -14.33 -0.75
N TYR A 3 -7.68 -13.53 0.32
CA TYR A 3 -8.75 -13.32 1.28
C TYR A 3 -9.10 -11.83 1.37
N SER A 4 -8.92 -11.09 0.28
CA SER A 4 -9.34 -9.70 0.22
C SER A 4 -10.87 -9.60 0.33
N TRP A 5 -11.39 -8.52 0.92
CA TRP A 5 -12.84 -8.29 1.05
C TRP A 5 -13.63 -9.39 1.81
N ASN A 6 -13.03 -10.00 2.83
CA ASN A 6 -13.67 -11.06 3.61
C ASN A 6 -14.17 -10.59 5.00
N GLY A 7 -14.00 -9.31 5.34
CA GLY A 7 -14.37 -8.78 6.65
C GLY A 7 -13.55 -9.35 7.80
N LEU A 8 -12.33 -9.84 7.52
CA LEU A 8 -11.47 -10.48 8.50
C LEU A 8 -11.24 -9.57 9.70
N SER A 9 -11.55 -10.07 10.90
CA SER A 9 -11.42 -9.38 12.18
C SER A 9 -11.53 -10.37 13.34
N GLY A 10 -11.12 -9.92 14.53
CA GLY A 10 -11.31 -10.66 15.78
C GLY A 10 -10.27 -11.75 16.07
N GLY A 11 -10.21 -12.15 17.34
CA GLY A 11 -9.18 -13.04 17.89
C GLY A 11 -9.18 -14.47 17.31
N ASP A 12 -10.34 -15.03 17.01
CA ASP A 12 -10.42 -16.43 16.57
C ASP A 12 -9.90 -16.61 15.14
N TRP A 13 -10.14 -15.63 14.28
CA TRP A 13 -9.51 -15.58 12.98
C TRP A 13 -7.99 -15.49 13.11
N ILE A 14 -7.46 -14.64 14.00
CA ILE A 14 -6.00 -14.47 14.20
C ILE A 14 -5.34 -15.75 14.71
N LYS A 15 -5.97 -16.44 15.66
CA LYS A 15 -5.49 -17.75 16.15
C LYS A 15 -5.38 -18.75 15.00
N SER A 16 -6.41 -18.84 14.17
CA SER A 16 -6.46 -19.74 13.01
C SER A 16 -5.43 -19.34 11.95
N PHE A 17 -5.34 -18.04 11.66
CA PHE A 17 -4.38 -17.44 10.72
C PHE A 17 -2.94 -17.75 11.12
N LYS A 18 -2.59 -17.55 12.40
CA LYS A 18 -1.27 -17.86 12.95
C LYS A 18 -0.92 -19.34 12.81
N GLN A 19 -1.85 -20.24 13.18
CA GLN A 19 -1.62 -21.68 13.06
C GLN A 19 -1.45 -22.10 11.59
N ALA A 20 -2.25 -21.54 10.69
CA ALA A 20 -2.16 -21.82 9.26
C ALA A 20 -0.83 -21.34 8.67
N LEU A 21 -0.39 -20.11 8.98
CA LEU A 21 0.87 -19.58 8.47
C LEU A 21 2.09 -20.38 8.96
N LEU A 22 2.11 -20.77 10.23
CA LEU A 22 3.23 -21.52 10.81
C LEU A 22 3.38 -22.93 10.23
N LYS A 23 2.27 -23.57 9.86
CA LYS A 23 2.28 -24.91 9.24
C LYS A 23 2.49 -24.87 7.74
N ASN A 24 2.18 -23.74 7.09
CA ASN A 24 2.25 -23.64 5.64
C ASN A 24 3.66 -23.25 5.20
N VAL A 25 4.35 -24.20 4.59
CA VAL A 25 5.72 -24.05 4.06
C VAL A 25 5.76 -23.76 2.55
N SER A 26 4.60 -23.53 1.92
CA SER A 26 4.46 -23.38 0.47
C SER A 26 3.79 -22.07 0.04
N LEU A 27 3.24 -21.29 0.97
CA LEU A 27 2.45 -20.12 0.64
C LEU A 27 3.37 -18.92 0.38
N GLU A 28 3.57 -18.61 -0.90
CA GLU A 28 4.44 -17.50 -1.32
C GLU A 28 3.72 -16.15 -1.39
N LEU A 29 2.43 -16.14 -1.70
CA LEU A 29 1.65 -14.92 -1.90
C LEU A 29 0.39 -14.92 -1.03
N LEU A 30 0.22 -13.86 -0.24
CA LEU A 30 -0.98 -13.62 0.57
C LEU A 30 -1.57 -12.24 0.28
N ARG A 31 -2.85 -12.22 -0.06
CA ARG A 31 -3.64 -10.98 -0.17
C ARG A 31 -4.72 -10.97 0.88
N ILE A 32 -4.73 -9.92 1.69
CA ILE A 32 -5.74 -9.68 2.73
C ILE A 32 -6.20 -8.22 2.67
N ASP A 33 -6.26 -7.67 1.45
CA ASP A 33 -6.69 -6.30 1.18
C ASP A 33 -8.14 -6.08 1.62
N ASN A 34 -8.49 -4.86 2.00
CA ASN A 34 -9.87 -4.42 2.29
C ASN A 34 -10.58 -5.29 3.35
N ASN A 35 -9.93 -5.51 4.49
CA ASN A 35 -10.49 -6.19 5.66
C ASN A 35 -10.57 -5.23 6.88
N ARG A 36 -10.78 -5.76 8.08
CA ARG A 36 -10.96 -4.99 9.33
C ARG A 36 -9.84 -5.28 10.34
N LEU A 37 -8.59 -5.27 9.87
CA LEU A 37 -7.43 -5.84 10.59
C LEU A 37 -6.73 -4.92 11.60
N SER A 38 -7.21 -3.70 11.82
CA SER A 38 -6.49 -2.67 12.59
C SER A 38 -6.25 -2.98 14.06
N ALA A 39 -7.09 -3.79 14.71
CA ALA A 39 -6.97 -4.04 16.15
C ALA A 39 -5.83 -5.03 16.50
N ASN A 40 -5.22 -5.68 15.50
CA ASN A 40 -4.33 -6.83 15.73
C ASN A 40 -3.12 -6.82 14.79
N ALA A 41 -2.67 -5.63 14.36
CA ALA A 41 -1.51 -5.49 13.49
C ALA A 41 -0.30 -6.26 14.03
N ASP A 42 -0.01 -6.17 15.33
CA ASP A 42 1.15 -6.81 15.95
C ASP A 42 1.10 -8.33 15.91
N GLU A 43 -0.06 -8.92 16.20
CA GLU A 43 -0.23 -10.36 16.17
C GLU A 43 -0.15 -10.91 14.74
N ILE A 44 -0.77 -10.21 13.80
CA ILE A 44 -0.74 -10.53 12.37
C ILE A 44 0.72 -10.48 11.88
N MET A 45 1.41 -9.38 12.16
CA MET A 45 2.80 -9.18 11.74
C MET A 45 3.78 -10.13 12.42
N SER A 46 3.56 -10.49 13.70
CA SER A 46 4.35 -11.53 14.38
C SER A 46 4.16 -12.93 13.81
N SER A 47 3.02 -13.18 13.17
CA SER A 47 2.70 -14.45 12.52
C SER A 47 3.33 -14.50 11.12
N ILE A 48 3.19 -13.41 10.37
CA ILE A 48 3.88 -13.19 9.08
C ILE A 48 5.39 -13.29 9.27
N SER A 49 5.92 -12.74 10.36
CA SER A 49 7.36 -12.72 10.61
C SER A 49 7.98 -14.11 10.79
N LYS A 50 7.15 -15.12 11.09
CA LYS A 50 7.54 -16.51 11.31
C LYS A 50 7.30 -17.40 10.08
N SER A 51 6.63 -16.90 9.05
CA SER A 51 6.52 -17.64 7.80
C SER A 51 7.88 -17.70 7.11
N SER A 52 8.29 -18.91 6.71
CA SER A 52 9.51 -19.13 5.95
C SER A 52 9.31 -19.04 4.43
N SER A 53 8.07 -19.19 3.96
CA SER A 53 7.74 -19.30 2.53
C SER A 53 7.15 -18.03 1.91
N LEU A 54 6.60 -17.12 2.73
CA LEU A 54 5.93 -15.93 2.23
C LEU A 54 6.92 -14.95 1.59
N ARG A 55 6.63 -14.55 0.35
CA ARG A 55 7.42 -13.60 -0.46
C ARG A 55 6.64 -12.33 -0.76
N GLU A 56 5.32 -12.42 -0.91
CA GLU A 56 4.47 -11.29 -1.29
C GLU A 56 3.29 -11.13 -0.35
N LEU A 57 3.09 -9.91 0.13
CA LEU A 57 2.00 -9.57 1.05
C LEU A 57 1.28 -8.29 0.63
N HIS A 58 -0.05 -8.37 0.53
CA HIS A 58 -0.92 -7.24 0.22
C HIS A 58 -1.85 -6.93 1.41
N LEU A 59 -1.77 -5.70 1.92
CA LEU A 59 -2.45 -5.23 3.15
C LEU A 59 -3.33 -4.00 2.91
N GLY A 60 -3.49 -3.55 1.67
CA GLY A 60 -4.12 -2.28 1.35
C GLY A 60 -5.59 -2.22 1.74
N GLY A 61 -6.09 -1.02 2.03
CA GLY A 61 -7.52 -0.80 2.31
C GLY A 61 -8.03 -1.35 3.65
N ASN A 62 -7.13 -1.77 4.55
CA ASN A 62 -7.46 -2.05 5.94
C ASN A 62 -7.37 -0.76 6.78
N PRO A 63 -8.12 -0.65 7.90
CA PRO A 63 -8.20 0.58 8.72
C PRO A 63 -6.96 0.80 9.62
N TRP A 64 -5.76 0.62 9.07
CA TRP A 64 -4.49 0.76 9.78
C TRP A 64 -4.31 2.16 10.37
N LYS A 65 -3.82 2.21 11.61
CA LYS A 65 -3.36 3.42 12.29
C LYS A 65 -1.87 3.61 12.08
N GLU A 66 -1.37 4.80 12.41
CA GLU A 66 0.05 5.13 12.30
C GLU A 66 0.96 4.14 13.07
N GLN A 67 0.56 3.75 14.28
CA GLN A 67 1.31 2.79 15.09
C GLN A 67 1.38 1.40 14.43
N ASP A 68 0.32 1.00 13.72
CA ASP A 68 0.27 -0.27 13.00
C ASP A 68 1.29 -0.25 11.85
N TRP A 69 1.38 0.86 11.11
CA TRP A 69 2.36 0.99 10.02
C TRP A 69 3.80 0.91 10.50
N LYS A 70 4.11 1.52 11.65
CA LYS A 70 5.44 1.38 12.26
C LYS A 70 5.77 -0.08 12.55
N ASN A 71 4.81 -0.84 13.08
CA ASN A 71 5.02 -2.25 13.42
C ASN A 71 5.11 -3.14 12.19
N ILE A 72 4.27 -2.89 11.18
CA ILE A 72 4.33 -3.54 9.87
C ILE A 72 5.72 -3.32 9.25
N LEU A 73 6.16 -2.07 9.09
CA LEU A 73 7.45 -1.73 8.48
C LEU A 73 8.65 -2.28 9.27
N ASN A 74 8.59 -2.33 10.60
CA ASN A 74 9.66 -2.88 11.43
C ASN A 74 9.89 -4.38 11.20
N VAL A 75 8.85 -5.14 10.83
CA VAL A 75 9.01 -6.54 10.44
C VAL A 75 9.80 -6.67 9.15
N TYR A 76 9.53 -5.81 8.16
CA TYR A 76 10.27 -5.80 6.89
C TYR A 76 11.73 -5.34 7.02
N LEU A 77 12.06 -4.52 8.02
CA LEU A 77 13.46 -4.22 8.35
C LEU A 77 14.24 -5.45 8.83
N LYS A 78 13.56 -6.42 9.45
CA LYS A 78 14.19 -7.58 10.09
C LYS A 78 14.12 -8.86 9.26
N GLN A 79 13.23 -8.92 8.27
CA GLN A 79 13.02 -10.11 7.45
C GLN A 79 13.68 -9.98 6.08
N SER A 80 14.31 -11.07 5.63
CA SER A 80 14.96 -11.17 4.32
C SER A 80 14.14 -11.88 3.25
N ASN A 81 13.05 -12.58 3.62
CA ASN A 81 12.35 -13.48 2.69
C ASN A 81 11.23 -12.79 1.89
N LEU A 82 10.69 -11.68 2.42
CA LEU A 82 9.66 -10.89 1.74
C LEU A 82 10.28 -9.99 0.69
N ILE A 83 9.71 -10.04 -0.51
CA ILE A 83 10.17 -9.33 -1.71
C ILE A 83 9.15 -8.26 -2.12
N THR A 84 7.87 -8.43 -1.78
CA THR A 84 6.83 -7.46 -2.15
C THR A 84 5.91 -7.14 -0.96
N LEU A 85 5.71 -5.84 -0.72
CA LEU A 85 4.71 -5.31 0.19
C LEU A 85 3.82 -4.30 -0.54
N GLU A 86 2.53 -4.61 -0.71
CA GLU A 86 1.54 -3.70 -1.27
C GLU A 86 0.72 -3.09 -0.13
N LEU A 87 0.90 -1.78 0.10
CA LEU A 87 0.14 -1.01 1.09
C LEU A 87 -1.16 -0.45 0.51
N GLY A 88 -1.39 -0.54 -0.80
CA GLY A 88 -2.61 -0.12 -1.46
C GLY A 88 -2.68 1.36 -1.83
N VAL A 89 -3.80 1.72 -2.47
CA VAL A 89 -3.97 2.99 -3.19
C VAL A 89 -4.40 4.15 -2.29
N HIS A 90 -5.05 3.88 -1.16
CA HIS A 90 -5.63 4.91 -0.28
C HIS A 90 -5.01 4.94 1.12
N THR A 91 -3.75 4.54 1.21
CA THR A 91 -3.07 4.47 2.50
C THR A 91 -2.50 5.81 2.89
N TYR A 92 -2.88 6.31 4.05
CA TYR A 92 -2.32 7.52 4.63
C TYR A 92 -1.04 7.16 5.40
N LEU A 93 0.09 7.68 4.93
CA LEU A 93 1.39 7.49 5.58
C LEU A 93 1.85 8.81 6.19
N THR A 94 2.37 8.77 7.41
CA THR A 94 3.05 9.93 8.00
C THR A 94 4.46 10.06 7.43
N GLU A 95 5.10 11.23 7.59
CA GLU A 95 6.48 11.42 7.13
C GLU A 95 7.44 10.37 7.71
N ASN A 96 7.25 10.01 8.99
CA ASN A 96 8.02 8.96 9.66
C ASN A 96 7.87 7.59 8.99
N CYS A 97 6.68 7.24 8.51
CA CYS A 97 6.46 6.01 7.77
C CYS A 97 7.20 6.05 6.42
N VAL A 98 7.19 7.19 5.73
CA VAL A 98 7.94 7.36 4.46
C VAL A 98 9.45 7.29 4.68
N ILE A 99 9.97 7.89 5.74
CA ILE A 99 11.38 7.76 6.14
C ILE A 99 11.72 6.29 6.38
N SER A 100 10.88 5.57 7.13
CA SER A 100 11.08 4.14 7.40
C SER A 100 11.07 3.31 6.13
N ILE A 101 10.16 3.59 5.17
CA ILE A 101 10.13 2.94 3.86
C ILE A 101 11.42 3.19 3.08
N LYS A 102 11.94 4.42 3.09
CA LYS A 102 13.22 4.75 2.44
C LYS A 102 14.39 4.00 3.10
N THR A 103 14.43 3.94 4.44
CA THR A 103 15.44 3.16 5.16
C THR A 103 15.37 1.68 4.81
N ILE A 104 14.17 1.10 4.73
CA ILE A 104 13.97 -0.28 4.31
C ILE A 104 14.50 -0.51 2.89
N ALA A 105 14.21 0.39 1.95
CA ALA A 105 14.70 0.28 0.59
C ALA A 105 16.25 0.29 0.51
N THR A 106 16.92 0.99 1.44
CA THR A 106 18.39 0.96 1.55
C THR A 106 18.90 -0.36 2.14
N VAL A 107 18.24 -0.89 3.17
CA VAL A 107 18.66 -2.11 3.87
C VAL A 107 18.33 -3.38 3.08
N ASN A 108 17.18 -3.39 2.42
CA ASN A 108 16.68 -4.50 1.61
C ASN A 108 16.28 -3.98 0.21
N PRO A 109 17.25 -3.79 -0.69
CA PRO A 109 16.99 -3.23 -2.03
C PRO A 109 16.16 -4.15 -2.93
N GLN A 110 16.02 -5.44 -2.57
CA GLN A 110 15.16 -6.37 -3.29
C GLN A 110 13.69 -6.23 -2.91
N LEU A 111 13.39 -5.66 -1.73
CA LEU A 111 12.02 -5.46 -1.28
C LEU A 111 11.37 -4.30 -2.01
N LYS A 112 10.33 -4.63 -2.77
CA LYS A 112 9.45 -3.69 -3.45
C LYS A 112 8.29 -3.32 -2.54
N ILE A 113 8.28 -2.08 -2.04
CA ILE A 113 7.15 -1.51 -1.31
C ILE A 113 6.34 -0.64 -2.27
N VAL A 114 5.08 -1.00 -2.47
CA VAL A 114 4.15 -0.28 -3.35
C VAL A 114 3.08 0.40 -2.51
N TYR A 115 2.95 1.71 -2.70
CA TYR A 115 1.90 2.52 -2.10
C TYR A 115 1.56 3.66 -3.07
N LYS A 116 0.28 4.02 -3.18
CA LYS A 116 -0.16 5.24 -3.88
C LYS A 116 -0.84 6.22 -2.91
N GLY A 117 -0.29 6.28 -1.71
CA GLY A 117 -0.81 7.06 -0.59
C GLY A 117 -0.53 8.55 -0.65
N GLN A 118 -1.30 9.32 0.12
CA GLN A 118 -1.01 10.73 0.43
C GLN A 118 -0.21 10.81 1.74
N ILE A 119 0.78 11.71 1.80
CA ILE A 119 1.57 11.93 3.01
C ILE A 119 0.80 12.89 3.93
N LYS A 120 0.53 12.47 5.18
CA LYS A 120 -0.36 13.20 6.12
C LYS A 120 0.12 14.63 6.42
N ASP A 121 1.42 14.84 6.46
CA ASP A 121 2.04 16.13 6.80
C ASP A 121 2.52 16.91 5.57
N GLN A 122 2.21 16.41 4.36
CA GLN A 122 2.47 17.19 3.16
C GLN A 122 1.60 18.44 3.22
N LYS A 123 2.24 19.61 3.39
CA LYS A 123 1.57 20.89 3.12
C LYS A 123 0.90 20.73 1.76
N LEU A 124 -0.43 20.80 1.74
CA LEU A 124 -1.16 20.97 0.50
C LEU A 124 -0.59 22.24 -0.12
N GLU A 125 0.21 22.10 -1.18
CA GLU A 125 0.60 23.26 -1.96
C GLU A 125 -0.70 23.93 -2.38
N GLU A 126 -0.81 25.23 -2.07
CA GLU A 126 -1.98 26.00 -2.42
C GLU A 126 -2.18 25.85 -3.93
N VAL A 127 -3.36 25.34 -4.32
CA VAL A 127 -3.63 24.98 -5.71
C VAL A 127 -3.48 26.25 -6.55
N ASN A 128 -2.37 26.37 -7.28
CA ASN A 128 -2.13 27.53 -8.12
C ASN A 128 -2.92 27.37 -9.42
N PHE A 129 -4.20 27.76 -9.34
CA PHE A 129 -5.14 27.70 -10.46
C PHE A 129 -4.61 28.39 -11.71
N LYS A 130 -3.83 29.46 -11.55
CA LYS A 130 -3.23 30.17 -12.69
C LYS A 130 -2.26 29.27 -13.46
N ASN A 131 -1.39 28.56 -12.78
CA ASN A 131 -0.45 27.63 -13.42
C ASN A 131 -1.17 26.44 -14.08
N ILE A 132 -2.16 25.88 -13.40
CA ILE A 132 -2.98 24.78 -13.94
C ILE A 132 -3.70 25.22 -15.22
N LEU A 133 -4.26 26.43 -15.24
CA LEU A 133 -4.92 26.99 -16.41
C LEU A 133 -3.93 27.24 -17.55
N ILE A 134 -2.72 27.75 -17.25
CA ILE A 134 -1.67 27.97 -18.26
C ILE A 134 -1.25 26.64 -18.89
N ASP A 135 -1.00 25.61 -18.09
CA ASP A 135 -0.62 24.29 -18.61
C ASP A 135 -1.74 23.66 -19.42
N ARG A 136 -2.99 23.82 -18.98
CA ARG A 136 -4.15 23.39 -19.76
C ARG A 136 -4.25 24.13 -21.10
N MET A 137 -4.02 25.45 -21.12
CA MET A 137 -4.01 26.25 -22.35
C MET A 137 -2.92 25.79 -23.32
N LYS A 138 -1.69 25.56 -22.83
CA LYS A 138 -0.59 25.02 -23.64
C LYS A 138 -0.93 23.65 -24.21
N THR A 139 -1.49 22.77 -23.38
CA THR A 139 -1.89 21.43 -23.79
C THR A 139 -2.95 21.49 -24.89
N LEU A 140 -3.96 22.36 -24.75
CA LEU A 140 -5.01 22.54 -25.74
C LEU A 140 -4.49 23.18 -27.03
N ALA A 141 -3.50 24.08 -26.95
CA ALA A 141 -2.87 24.67 -28.12
C ALA A 141 -2.09 23.64 -28.95
N LEU A 142 -1.56 22.61 -28.31
CA LEU A 142 -0.88 21.48 -28.97
C LEU A 142 -1.86 20.42 -29.52
N GLN A 143 -3.15 20.50 -29.17
CA GLN A 143 -4.12 19.54 -29.69
C GLN A 143 -4.45 19.82 -31.17
N PRO A 144 -4.59 18.76 -31.99
CA PRO A 144 -4.93 18.92 -33.40
C PRO A 144 -6.31 19.61 -33.53
N LYS A 145 -6.38 20.61 -34.42
CA LYS A 145 -7.63 21.36 -34.67
C LYS A 145 -8.73 20.40 -35.10
N LYS A 146 -9.87 20.45 -34.41
CA LYS A 146 -11.08 19.71 -34.83
C LYS A 146 -11.49 20.19 -36.22
N LYS A 147 -11.74 19.24 -37.15
CA LYS A 147 -12.21 19.55 -38.50
C LYS A 147 -13.49 20.37 -38.42
N LYS A 148 -13.55 21.49 -39.15
CA LYS A 148 -14.78 22.29 -39.28
C LYS A 148 -15.88 21.39 -39.84
N LEU A 149 -16.95 21.22 -39.08
CA LEU A 149 -18.19 20.64 -39.59
C LEU A 149 -18.72 21.57 -40.69
N ARG A 150 -18.76 21.07 -41.93
CA ARG A 150 -19.44 21.76 -43.01
C ARG A 150 -20.93 21.76 -42.66
N ARG A 151 -21.55 22.94 -42.63
CA ARG A 151 -23.00 23.02 -42.59
C ARG A 151 -23.50 22.53 -43.94
N ASN A 152 -24.36 21.51 -43.93
CA ASN A 152 -25.07 21.09 -45.13
C ASN A 152 -25.94 22.28 -45.54
N MET A 153 -25.74 22.79 -46.77
CA MET A 153 -26.61 23.77 -47.41
C MET A 153 -27.89 23.08 -47.87
#